data_AF-A0A2D6RML5-F1
#
_entry.id   AF-A0A2D6RML5-F1
#
_cell.length_a   1.000
_cell.length_b   1.000
_cell.length_c   1.000
_cell.angle_alpha   90.00
_cell.angle_beta   90.00
_cell.angle_gamma   90.00
#
_symmetry.space_group_name_H-M   'P 1'
#
loop_
_entity.id
_entity.type
_entity.pdbx_description
1 polymer ?
#
loop_
_entity_poly.entity_id
_entity_poly.type
_entity_poly.pdbx_seq_one_letter_code
_entity_poly.pdbx_strand_id
1 'polypeptide(L)'
;MTNKSIEGVSTIACGLDNIKQSTEPWLDKALFIGGLNGAGTLALMEVIQNSDFSEPATALTSAAYGAATMLVNGAAYGSQRLRGTMGWINTYLDKTRPVSWAKSGILTAGAIGVLLGLYPHAKQIATDDLGMFVEEQVVATEIPTSLEKRLEQAAVEDIKPVAVASDKPKVNKLGKVKPSRNRPEIYDLLSYDSDLGIEHDFSGTSIVNKNTNIGRIQRTLRWQPIYRAIEEKYDLPQDILAGMIMEESYGNPVQPNATGDGGLGVVHVQGTTAEMWGLNIYGNSNSAHDPKHGKEIKTMLNSCSFDLACVQKYDERAHLIKVLDTAARIVSTGSYVHRNTPVRDPTGVIEDDLQNPVVWGVEYYRAPGKVGKQTTWRYFERVQRWRNKIRDPNLLEAAAADFEERNSGITFDEYLGQWHEMAPNWGLETYTSLQ
;
A
#
# COMPACT_ATOMS: atom_id res chain seq x y z
N MET A 1 -46.00 8.99 -10.21
CA MET A 1 -44.52 9.10 -10.30
C MET A 1 -44.23 10.60 -10.37
N THR A 2 -43.53 11.30 -9.48
CA THR A 2 -42.42 10.99 -8.54
C THR A 2 -42.26 12.22 -7.63
N ASN A 3 -42.09 12.05 -6.32
CA ASN A 3 -41.60 13.10 -5.43
C ASN A 3 -40.91 12.50 -4.19
N LYS A 4 -39.88 11.66 -4.43
CA LYS A 4 -39.08 10.99 -3.37
C LYS A 4 -37.56 11.03 -3.60
N SER A 5 -37.07 11.75 -4.60
CA SER A 5 -35.63 11.79 -4.94
C SER A 5 -34.86 13.00 -4.40
N ILE A 6 -35.51 13.94 -3.72
CA ILE A 6 -34.87 15.20 -3.27
C ILE A 6 -34.41 15.13 -1.79
N GLU A 7 -34.97 14.26 -0.96
CA GLU A 7 -34.59 14.17 0.46
C GLU A 7 -33.27 13.42 0.71
N GLY A 8 -32.87 12.49 -0.17
CA GLY A 8 -31.66 11.68 0.03
C GLY A 8 -30.33 12.42 -0.22
N VAL A 9 -30.33 13.47 -1.04
CA VAL A 9 -29.12 14.23 -1.39
C VAL A 9 -28.75 15.24 -0.28
N SER A 10 -29.76 15.77 0.42
CA SER A 10 -29.58 16.69 1.54
C SER A 10 -28.91 16.02 2.75
N THR A 11 -29.29 14.78 3.07
CA THR A 11 -28.74 14.05 4.23
C THR A 11 -27.27 13.67 4.05
N ILE A 12 -26.85 13.36 2.82
CA ILE A 12 -25.44 13.04 2.49
C ILE A 12 -24.57 14.30 2.52
N ALA A 13 -25.09 15.43 2.03
CA ALA A 13 -24.40 16.71 2.09
C ALA A 13 -24.17 17.17 3.53
N CYS A 14 -25.17 17.07 4.41
CA CYS A 14 -25.02 17.39 5.84
C CYS A 14 -24.07 16.43 6.58
N GLY A 15 -24.04 15.15 6.20
CA GLY A 15 -23.10 14.18 6.79
C GLY A 15 -21.64 14.49 6.46
N LEU A 16 -21.36 14.90 5.22
CA LEU A 16 -20.02 15.31 4.79
C LEU A 16 -19.59 16.64 5.41
N ASP A 17 -20.53 17.58 5.58
CA ASP A 17 -20.25 18.87 6.22
C ASP A 17 -19.94 18.71 7.71
N ASN A 18 -20.60 17.79 8.42
CA ASN A 18 -20.29 17.49 9.82
C ASN A 18 -18.92 16.83 10.01
N ILE A 19 -18.52 15.95 9.09
CA ILE A 19 -17.17 15.32 9.12
C ILE A 19 -16.08 16.38 8.86
N LYS A 20 -16.34 17.30 7.93
CA LYS A 20 -15.44 18.43 7.63
C LYS A 20 -15.33 19.41 8.81
N GLN A 21 -16.46 19.78 9.42
CA GLN A 21 -16.47 20.64 10.61
C GLN A 21 -15.79 20.00 11.83
N SER A 22 -15.75 18.66 11.91
CA SER A 22 -15.10 17.94 13.02
C SER A 22 -13.58 17.82 12.89
N THR A 23 -13.03 17.89 11.67
CA THR A 23 -11.60 17.69 11.39
C THR A 23 -10.82 19.00 11.23
N GLU A 24 -11.46 20.08 10.78
CA GLU A 24 -10.84 21.42 10.62
C GLU A 24 -10.29 22.03 11.93
N PRO A 25 -10.94 21.95 13.11
CA PRO A 25 -10.48 22.69 14.29
C PRO A 25 -9.12 22.23 14.85
N TRP A 26 -8.75 20.96 14.63
CA TRP A 26 -7.46 20.44 15.09
C TRP A 26 -6.34 20.74 14.10
N LEU A 27 -6.60 20.60 12.79
CA LEU A 27 -5.61 20.89 11.76
C LEU A 27 -5.28 22.39 11.73
N ASP A 28 -6.30 23.25 11.87
CA ASP A 28 -6.11 24.69 11.96
C ASP A 28 -5.40 25.10 13.25
N LYS A 29 -5.65 24.41 14.38
CA LYS A 29 -4.88 24.62 15.62
C LYS A 29 -3.42 24.21 15.46
N ALA A 30 -3.13 23.08 14.82
CA ALA A 30 -1.77 22.60 14.59
C ALA A 30 -1.00 23.54 13.64
N LEU A 31 -1.66 24.02 12.57
CA LEU A 31 -1.08 25.00 11.64
C LEU A 31 -0.92 26.39 12.28
N PHE A 32 -1.84 26.80 13.14
CA PHE A 32 -1.75 28.05 13.90
C PHE A 32 -0.61 28.02 14.93
N ILE A 33 -0.46 26.93 15.69
CA ILE A 33 0.64 26.73 16.64
C ILE A 33 1.98 26.63 15.90
N GLY A 34 2.03 25.91 14.77
CA GLY A 34 3.22 25.83 13.93
C GLY A 34 3.62 27.18 13.33
N GLY A 35 2.65 27.96 12.86
CA GLY A 35 2.87 29.30 12.29
C GLY A 35 3.29 30.34 13.34
N LEU A 36 2.70 30.30 14.54
CA LEU A 36 3.08 31.16 15.66
C LEU A 36 4.52 30.94 16.11
N ASN A 37 4.92 29.66 16.25
CA ASN A 37 6.27 29.33 16.67
C ASN A 37 7.29 29.63 15.58
N GLY A 38 6.96 29.43 14.30
CA GLY A 38 7.85 29.75 13.18
C GLY A 38 8.13 31.25 13.04
N ALA A 39 7.10 32.10 13.10
CA ALA A 39 7.26 33.55 12.95
C ALA A 39 7.98 34.19 14.15
N GLY A 40 7.69 33.73 15.38
CA GLY A 40 8.40 34.18 16.58
C GLY A 40 9.88 33.78 16.57
N THR A 41 10.18 32.55 16.12
CA THR A 41 11.56 32.05 16.05
C THR A 41 12.37 32.76 14.97
N LEU A 42 11.78 33.07 13.81
CA LEU A 42 12.45 33.84 12.77
C LEU A 42 12.74 35.29 13.20
N ALA A 43 11.79 35.96 13.84
CA ALA A 43 12.00 37.31 14.36
C ALA A 43 13.07 37.35 15.45
N LEU A 44 13.12 36.33 16.32
CA LEU A 44 14.15 36.21 17.36
C LEU A 44 15.52 35.88 16.76
N MET A 45 15.59 34.99 15.76
CA MET A 45 16.84 34.65 15.07
C MET A 45 17.39 35.84 14.27
N GLU A 46 16.55 36.65 13.66
CA GLU A 46 16.98 37.85 12.92
C GLU A 46 17.49 38.96 13.87
N VAL A 47 16.93 39.07 15.08
CA VAL A 47 17.44 39.94 16.16
C VAL A 47 18.77 39.43 16.72
N ILE A 48 18.94 38.11 16.84
CA ILE A 48 20.16 37.47 17.37
C ILE A 48 21.29 37.47 16.32
N GLN A 49 20.97 37.29 15.04
CA GLN A 49 21.97 37.21 13.97
C GLN A 49 22.48 38.58 13.52
N ASN A 50 21.73 39.66 13.73
CA ASN A 50 22.11 41.01 13.31
C ASN A 50 22.47 41.94 14.48
N SER A 51 22.88 41.39 15.62
CA SER A 51 23.23 42.18 16.81
C SER A 51 24.63 42.81 16.75
N ASP A 52 24.96 43.49 15.66
CA ASP A 52 26.02 44.51 15.60
C ASP A 52 25.57 45.70 14.73
N PHE A 53 24.98 46.70 15.42
CA PHE A 53 24.74 48.12 15.07
C PHE A 53 23.73 48.54 13.97
N SER A 54 22.64 49.23 14.39
CA SER A 54 22.55 50.72 14.43
C SER A 54 21.20 51.38 14.06
N GLU A 55 20.20 50.70 13.52
CA GLU A 55 18.87 51.32 13.35
C GLU A 55 17.76 50.58 14.08
N PRO A 56 17.41 51.05 15.31
CA PRO A 56 16.27 50.57 16.08
C PRO A 56 14.95 50.58 15.29
N ALA A 57 14.86 51.43 14.26
CA ALA A 57 13.70 51.54 13.38
C ALA A 57 13.39 50.23 12.64
N THR A 58 14.41 49.51 12.16
CA THR A 58 14.20 48.30 11.35
C THR A 58 13.74 47.12 12.22
N ALA A 59 14.37 46.95 13.38
CA ALA A 59 13.96 45.95 14.36
C ALA A 59 12.56 46.23 14.94
N LEU A 60 12.25 47.51 15.21
CA LEU A 60 10.92 47.93 15.66
C LEU A 60 9.87 47.73 14.57
N THR A 61 10.22 47.94 13.29
CA THR A 61 9.32 47.73 12.16
C THR A 61 9.03 46.25 11.95
N SER A 62 10.02 45.37 12.04
CA SER A 62 9.84 43.92 11.94
C SER A 62 9.05 43.35 13.13
N ALA A 63 9.33 43.82 14.35
CA ALA A 63 8.55 43.47 15.54
C ALA A 63 7.10 43.99 15.46
N ALA A 64 6.90 45.22 14.96
CA ALA A 64 5.57 45.77 14.73
C ALA A 64 4.83 45.02 13.62
N TYR A 65 5.52 44.54 12.58
CA TYR A 65 4.94 43.70 11.54
C TYR A 65 4.52 42.33 12.08
N GLY A 66 5.36 41.70 12.89
CA GLY A 66 5.05 40.45 13.60
C GLY A 66 3.84 40.60 14.52
N ALA A 67 3.84 41.64 15.36
CA ALA A 67 2.74 41.94 16.27
C ALA A 67 1.43 42.33 15.54
N ALA A 68 1.52 43.11 14.45
CA ALA A 68 0.36 43.44 13.61
C ALA A 68 -0.20 42.20 12.91
N THR A 69 0.66 41.30 12.43
CA THR A 69 0.24 40.03 11.83
C THR A 69 -0.41 39.12 12.86
N MET A 70 0.10 39.07 14.10
CA MET A 70 -0.53 38.37 15.22
C MET A 70 -1.89 38.96 15.59
N LEU A 71 -2.02 40.29 15.63
CA LEU A 71 -3.28 40.97 15.94
C LEU A 71 -4.32 40.80 14.82
N VAL A 72 -3.90 40.87 13.55
CA VAL A 72 -4.76 40.62 12.39
C VAL A 72 -5.21 39.16 12.34
N ASN A 73 -4.33 38.20 12.62
CA ASN A 73 -4.68 36.78 12.68
C ASN A 73 -5.57 36.46 13.90
N GLY A 74 -5.32 37.09 15.05
CA GLY A 74 -6.18 37.00 16.23
C GLY A 74 -7.57 37.60 15.99
N ALA A 75 -7.65 38.74 15.30
CA ALA A 75 -8.91 39.37 14.91
C ALA A 75 -9.66 38.59 13.79
N ALA A 76 -8.92 37.94 12.88
CA ALA A 76 -9.47 37.10 11.81
C ALA A 76 -10.10 35.81 12.35
N TYR A 77 -9.66 35.31 13.51
CA TYR A 77 -10.23 34.13 14.17
C TYR A 77 -11.75 34.30 14.44
N GLY A 78 -12.21 35.55 14.66
CA GLY A 78 -13.63 35.88 14.88
C GLY A 78 -14.45 36.30 13.65
N SER A 79 -13.85 36.44 12.46
CA SER A 79 -14.49 37.10 11.31
C SER A 79 -14.56 36.20 10.06
N GLN A 80 -15.76 35.77 9.67
CA GLN A 80 -15.99 34.95 8.46
C GLN A 80 -15.54 35.63 7.16
N ARG A 81 -15.61 36.97 7.07
CA ARG A 81 -15.18 37.72 5.88
C ARG A 81 -13.67 37.61 5.64
N LEU A 82 -12.87 37.62 6.70
CA LEU A 82 -11.41 37.54 6.59
C LEU A 82 -10.91 36.14 6.20
N ARG A 83 -11.61 35.06 6.60
CA ARG A 83 -11.29 33.70 6.13
C ARG A 83 -11.48 33.54 4.63
N GLY A 84 -12.51 34.17 4.05
CA GLY A 84 -12.71 34.20 2.60
C GLY A 84 -11.58 34.91 1.87
N THR A 85 -11.11 36.04 2.40
CA THR A 85 -9.96 36.79 1.85
C THR A 85 -8.67 35.98 1.96
N MET A 86 -8.41 35.30 3.08
CA MET A 86 -7.22 34.46 3.26
C MET A 86 -7.23 33.22 2.37
N GLY A 87 -8.40 32.60 2.14
CA GLY A 87 -8.55 31.51 1.19
C GLY A 87 -8.26 31.94 -0.26
N TRP A 88 -8.69 33.15 -0.63
CA TRP A 88 -8.36 33.73 -1.94
C TRP A 88 -6.86 34.04 -2.08
N ILE A 89 -6.24 34.63 -1.05
CA ILE A 89 -4.79 34.91 -1.03
C ILE A 89 -3.98 33.61 -1.14
N ASN A 90 -4.31 32.57 -0.38
CA ASN A 90 -3.63 31.27 -0.47
C ASN A 90 -3.76 30.66 -1.88
N THR A 91 -4.95 30.71 -2.46
CA THR A 91 -5.20 30.22 -3.83
C THR A 91 -4.44 31.03 -4.88
N TYR A 92 -4.26 32.34 -4.65
CA TYR A 92 -3.50 33.22 -5.53
C TYR A 92 -1.98 32.96 -5.44
N LEU A 93 -1.46 32.77 -4.23
CA LEU A 93 -0.04 32.47 -3.98
C LEU A 93 0.36 31.07 -4.48
N ASP A 94 -0.52 30.08 -4.36
CA ASP A 94 -0.24 28.72 -4.84
C ASP A 94 -0.22 28.63 -6.38
N LYS A 95 -0.86 29.58 -7.08
CA LYS A 95 -0.80 29.69 -8.56
C LYS A 95 0.49 30.31 -9.08
N THR A 96 1.25 30.99 -8.23
CA THR A 96 2.52 31.62 -8.63
C THR A 96 3.70 30.78 -8.12
N ARG A 97 4.23 29.93 -9.02
CA ARG A 97 5.29 28.94 -8.73
C ARG A 97 6.46 29.47 -7.89
N PRO A 98 7.03 30.67 -8.13
CA PRO A 98 8.15 31.17 -7.32
C PRO A 98 7.78 31.41 -5.85
N VAL A 99 6.53 31.81 -5.59
CA VAL A 99 6.05 32.19 -4.25
C VAL A 99 5.62 30.96 -3.45
N SER A 100 5.07 29.95 -4.12
CA SER A 100 4.79 28.63 -3.53
C SER A 100 6.08 27.92 -3.06
N TRP A 101 7.18 28.09 -3.79
CA TRP A 101 8.50 27.57 -3.41
C TRP A 101 9.09 28.34 -2.23
N ALA A 102 8.97 29.68 -2.21
CA ALA A 102 9.39 30.49 -1.06
C ALA A 102 8.61 30.12 0.22
N LYS A 103 7.29 29.92 0.12
CA LYS A 103 6.44 29.47 1.24
C LYS A 103 6.90 28.12 1.80
N SER A 104 7.21 27.17 0.93
CA SER A 104 7.69 25.83 1.32
C SER A 104 9.11 25.88 1.93
N GLY A 105 9.98 26.75 1.40
CA GLY A 105 11.31 27.00 1.92
C GLY A 105 11.29 27.61 3.33
N ILE A 106 10.44 28.61 3.56
CA ILE A 106 10.27 29.27 4.87
C ILE A 106 9.74 28.29 5.92
N LEU A 107 8.77 27.44 5.56
CA LEU A 107 8.24 26.41 6.46
C LEU A 107 9.28 25.36 6.83
N THR A 108 10.09 24.93 5.85
CA THR A 108 11.16 23.95 6.08
C THR A 108 12.28 24.54 6.94
N ALA A 109 12.70 25.78 6.66
CA ALA A 109 13.69 26.50 7.45
C ALA A 109 13.21 26.78 8.88
N GLY A 110 11.93 27.12 9.07
CA GLY A 110 11.31 27.27 10.39
C GLY A 110 11.28 25.96 11.19
N ALA A 111 10.95 24.84 10.54
CA ALA A 111 10.97 23.52 11.19
C ALA A 111 12.39 23.10 11.61
N ILE A 112 13.38 23.35 10.75
CA ILE A 112 14.79 23.09 11.04
C ILE A 112 15.31 24.02 12.15
N GLY A 113 14.94 25.30 12.13
CA GLY A 113 15.30 26.28 13.17
C GLY A 113 14.74 25.92 14.53
N VAL A 114 13.49 25.43 14.60
CA VAL A 114 12.89 24.92 15.84
C VAL A 114 13.63 23.67 16.33
N LEU A 115 13.95 22.72 15.45
CA LEU A 115 14.71 21.52 15.82
C LEU A 115 16.12 21.84 16.34
N LEU A 116 16.81 22.79 15.71
CA LEU A 116 18.15 23.23 16.11
C LEU A 116 18.12 24.10 17.38
N GLY A 117 17.09 24.92 17.58
CA GLY A 117 16.91 25.74 18.78
C GLY A 117 16.47 24.95 20.02
N LEU A 118 15.79 23.82 19.83
CA LEU A 118 15.42 22.91 20.92
C LEU A 118 16.56 21.96 21.31
N TYR A 119 17.55 21.76 20.44
CA TYR A 119 18.67 20.84 20.68
C TYR A 119 19.51 21.15 21.94
N PRO A 120 19.86 22.42 22.25
CA PRO A 120 20.59 22.75 23.49
C PRO A 120 19.74 22.51 24.75
N HIS A 121 18.43 22.72 24.67
CA HIS A 121 17.52 22.56 25.81
C HIS A 121 17.14 21.10 26.06
N ALA A 122 17.07 20.27 25.01
CA ALA A 122 16.92 18.82 25.15
C ALA A 122 18.13 18.19 25.85
N LYS A 123 19.34 18.71 25.59
CA LYS A 123 20.57 18.30 26.28
C LYS A 123 20.53 18.66 27.78
N GLN A 124 20.03 19.85 28.11
CA GLN A 124 19.90 20.32 29.49
C GLN A 124 18.86 19.52 30.31
N ILE A 125 17.73 19.16 29.70
CA ILE A 125 16.71 18.29 30.34
C ILE A 125 17.26 16.87 30.56
N ALA A 126 18.07 16.35 29.64
CA ALA A 126 18.69 15.03 29.77
C ALA A 126 19.74 14.96 30.89
N THR A 127 20.49 16.05 31.11
CA THR A 127 21.52 16.12 32.16
C THR A 127 20.97 16.50 33.53
N ASP A 128 20.01 17.43 33.61
CA ASP A 128 19.63 18.04 34.89
C ASP A 128 18.43 17.32 35.56
N ASP A 129 17.49 16.75 34.78
CA ASP A 129 16.27 16.11 35.31
C ASP A 129 16.31 14.57 35.28
N LEU A 130 17.14 13.97 34.42
CA LEU A 130 17.16 12.51 34.20
C LEU A 130 18.47 11.82 34.58
N GLY A 131 19.50 12.59 34.99
CA GLY A 131 20.76 12.04 35.50
C GLY A 131 21.54 11.18 34.49
N MET A 132 21.35 11.40 33.19
CA MET A 132 22.03 10.65 32.14
C MET A 132 23.34 11.34 31.76
N PHE A 133 24.47 10.73 32.11
CA PHE A 133 25.78 11.13 31.60
C PHE A 133 25.88 10.82 30.10
N VAL A 134 26.10 11.85 29.29
CA VAL A 134 26.49 11.69 27.89
C VAL A 134 27.97 12.00 27.79
N GLU A 135 28.79 10.94 27.68
CA GLU A 135 30.22 11.05 27.43
C GLU A 135 30.45 11.45 25.96
N GLU A 136 31.30 12.45 25.76
CA GLU A 136 31.53 13.11 24.48
C GLU A 136 32.52 12.30 23.63
N GLN A 137 32.03 11.60 22.60
CA GLN A 137 32.89 11.07 21.54
C GLN A 137 32.52 11.62 20.16
N VAL A 138 33.59 11.92 19.44
CA VAL A 138 33.68 12.59 18.14
C VAL A 138 32.89 11.85 17.06
N VAL A 139 32.12 12.62 16.29
CA VAL A 139 31.23 12.15 15.22
C VAL A 139 32.03 11.65 14.01
N ALA A 140 32.05 10.33 13.81
CA ALA A 140 31.98 9.72 12.48
C ALA A 140 30.55 9.16 12.34
N THR A 141 29.90 9.45 11.21
CA THR A 141 28.49 9.12 10.96
C THR A 141 28.25 7.61 10.90
N GLU A 142 27.83 7.01 12.01
CA GLU A 142 27.19 5.71 12.06
C GLU A 142 25.70 5.86 12.40
N ILE A 143 24.86 5.16 11.64
CA ILE A 143 23.43 5.03 11.87
C ILE A 143 23.23 4.41 13.26
N PRO A 144 22.34 4.95 14.12
CA PRO A 144 22.22 4.43 15.48
C PRO A 144 21.83 2.95 15.46
N THR A 145 22.66 2.11 16.08
CA THR A 145 22.54 0.65 16.25
C THR A 145 21.21 0.22 16.90
N SER A 146 20.46 1.14 17.52
CA SER A 146 19.10 0.89 18.01
C SER A 146 18.04 0.89 16.90
N LEU A 147 18.28 1.60 15.80
CA LEU A 147 17.45 1.58 14.59
C LEU A 147 17.76 0.34 13.76
N GLU A 148 19.03 -0.05 13.63
CA GLU A 148 19.41 -1.36 13.07
C GLU A 148 18.85 -2.50 13.91
N LYS A 149 18.99 -2.49 15.24
CA LYS A 149 18.34 -3.51 16.09
C LYS A 149 16.82 -3.51 16.01
N ARG A 150 16.17 -2.36 15.80
CA ARG A 150 14.71 -2.29 15.61
C ARG A 150 14.28 -2.74 14.22
N LEU A 151 15.07 -2.48 13.19
CA LEU A 151 14.85 -2.95 11.83
C LEU A 151 15.18 -4.44 11.68
N GLU A 152 16.21 -4.93 12.36
CA GLU A 152 16.50 -6.35 12.55
C GLU A 152 15.41 -7.02 13.39
N GLN A 153 14.96 -6.45 14.50
CA GLN A 153 13.83 -7.02 15.27
C GLN A 153 12.51 -7.02 14.47
N ALA A 154 12.27 -6.03 13.62
CA ALA A 154 11.12 -6.00 12.71
C ALA A 154 11.30 -6.91 11.46
N ALA A 155 12.53 -7.27 11.10
CA ALA A 155 12.85 -8.24 10.06
C ALA A 155 12.97 -9.68 10.60
N VAL A 156 13.18 -9.85 11.92
CA VAL A 156 13.32 -11.12 12.66
C VAL A 156 12.00 -11.56 13.32
N GLU A 157 10.91 -10.82 13.18
CA GLU A 157 9.56 -11.42 13.18
C GLU A 157 9.31 -12.22 11.88
N ASP A 158 10.31 -12.97 11.44
CA ASP A 158 10.08 -14.24 10.79
C ASP A 158 9.47 -15.15 11.84
N ILE A 159 8.37 -15.78 11.44
CA ILE A 159 7.59 -16.70 12.24
C ILE A 159 8.54 -17.79 12.74
N LYS A 160 9.01 -17.68 14.00
CA LYS A 160 9.65 -18.81 14.67
C LYS A 160 8.68 -19.98 14.56
N PRO A 161 9.09 -21.16 14.08
CA PRO A 161 8.22 -22.32 14.07
C PRO A 161 7.79 -22.57 15.52
N VAL A 162 6.53 -22.23 15.80
CA VAL A 162 5.90 -22.55 17.06
C VAL A 162 5.91 -24.08 17.12
N ALA A 163 6.55 -24.63 18.15
CA ALA A 163 6.55 -26.06 18.40
C ALA A 163 5.13 -26.59 18.24
N VAL A 164 4.94 -27.48 17.27
CA VAL A 164 3.65 -28.04 16.90
C VAL A 164 3.11 -28.82 18.09
N ALA A 165 2.29 -28.17 18.91
CA ALA A 165 1.34 -28.87 19.75
C ALA A 165 0.36 -29.55 18.80
N SER A 166 0.36 -30.88 18.78
CA SER A 166 -0.38 -31.74 17.85
C SER A 166 -1.92 -31.68 17.97
N ASP A 167 -2.46 -30.69 18.68
CA ASP A 167 -3.89 -30.51 18.81
C ASP A 167 -4.39 -29.77 17.58
N LYS A 168 -4.76 -30.54 16.54
CA LYS A 168 -5.54 -30.05 15.40
C LYS A 168 -6.64 -29.13 15.96
N PRO A 169 -6.77 -27.88 15.47
CA PRO A 169 -7.75 -26.96 16.01
C PRO A 169 -9.12 -27.63 16.01
N LYS A 170 -9.83 -27.56 17.15
CA LYS A 170 -11.24 -27.95 17.19
C LYS A 170 -11.97 -27.07 16.19
N VAL A 171 -12.25 -27.63 15.02
CA VAL A 171 -13.00 -27.01 13.93
C VAL A 171 -14.42 -26.77 14.43
N ASN A 172 -14.61 -25.70 15.18
CA ASN A 172 -15.91 -25.26 15.65
C ASN A 172 -16.72 -24.91 14.41
N LYS A 173 -17.72 -25.76 14.10
CA LYS A 173 -18.74 -25.61 13.05
C LYS A 173 -18.43 -24.46 12.08
N LEU A 174 -17.57 -24.74 11.11
CA LEU A 174 -17.32 -23.86 9.98
C LEU A 174 -18.66 -23.38 9.44
N GLY A 175 -18.81 -22.06 9.33
CA GLY A 175 -19.95 -21.47 8.66
C GLY A 175 -20.13 -22.13 7.30
N LYS A 176 -21.37 -22.49 6.95
CA LYS A 176 -21.67 -23.05 5.63
C LYS A 176 -21.18 -22.04 4.58
N VAL A 177 -20.16 -22.43 3.83
CA VAL A 177 -19.71 -21.71 2.63
C VAL A 177 -20.92 -21.61 1.70
N LYS A 178 -21.28 -20.39 1.31
CA LYS A 178 -22.43 -20.15 0.44
C LYS A 178 -21.96 -20.17 -1.02
N PRO A 179 -22.48 -21.06 -1.87
CA PRO A 179 -22.08 -21.09 -3.27
C PRO A 179 -22.47 -19.78 -3.97
N SER A 180 -21.52 -19.22 -4.72
CA SER A 180 -21.73 -18.01 -5.52
C SER A 180 -22.58 -18.27 -6.77
N ARG A 181 -23.36 -17.26 -7.19
CA ARG A 181 -24.22 -17.33 -8.38
C ARG A 181 -23.46 -17.33 -9.71
N ASN A 182 -22.20 -16.87 -9.74
CA ASN A 182 -21.41 -16.71 -10.96
C ASN A 182 -20.17 -17.62 -10.99
N ARG A 183 -20.25 -18.76 -10.28
CA ARG A 183 -19.15 -19.70 -10.11
C ARG A 183 -18.84 -20.45 -11.42
N PRO A 184 -17.60 -20.40 -11.94
CA PRO A 184 -17.17 -21.27 -13.02
C PRO A 184 -17.23 -22.74 -12.59
N GLU A 185 -17.81 -23.61 -13.42
CA GLU A 185 -17.94 -25.05 -13.11
C GLU A 185 -16.57 -25.70 -12.86
N ILE A 186 -15.53 -25.26 -13.58
CA ILE A 186 -14.15 -25.74 -13.38
C ILE A 186 -13.65 -25.54 -11.95
N TYR A 187 -14.15 -24.56 -11.19
CA TYR A 187 -13.68 -24.36 -9.81
C TYR A 187 -14.06 -25.51 -8.88
N ASP A 188 -15.11 -26.27 -9.19
CA ASP A 188 -15.51 -27.44 -8.39
C ASP A 188 -14.64 -28.67 -8.69
N LEU A 189 -13.91 -28.66 -9.82
CA LEU A 189 -12.93 -29.68 -10.19
C LEU A 189 -11.52 -29.32 -9.73
N LEU A 190 -11.29 -28.06 -9.34
CA LEU A 190 -9.99 -27.59 -8.88
C LEU A 190 -9.88 -27.70 -7.36
N SER A 191 -8.86 -28.43 -6.92
CA SER A 191 -8.36 -28.45 -5.55
C SER A 191 -6.84 -28.50 -5.60
N TYR A 192 -6.19 -28.04 -4.54
CA TYR A 192 -4.82 -28.44 -4.32
C TYR A 192 -4.79 -29.90 -3.89
N ASP A 193 -4.18 -30.73 -4.71
CA ASP A 193 -4.02 -32.16 -4.47
C ASP A 193 -2.55 -32.46 -4.21
N SER A 194 -2.20 -32.65 -2.93
CA SER A 194 -0.88 -33.13 -2.52
C SER A 194 -0.64 -34.58 -2.91
N ASP A 195 -1.71 -35.35 -3.15
CA ASP A 195 -1.62 -36.80 -3.38
C ASP A 195 -1.16 -37.15 -4.80
N LEU A 196 -1.04 -36.15 -5.70
CA LEU A 196 -0.37 -36.31 -7.00
C LEU A 196 1.12 -36.66 -6.87
N GLY A 197 1.69 -36.55 -5.65
CA GLY A 197 3.01 -37.07 -5.33
C GLY A 197 4.18 -36.22 -5.84
N ILE A 198 3.90 -35.04 -6.41
CA ILE A 198 4.92 -34.08 -6.81
C ILE A 198 5.15 -33.13 -5.62
N GLU A 199 6.00 -33.54 -4.70
CA GLU A 199 6.43 -32.71 -3.58
C GLU A 199 7.95 -32.52 -3.60
N HIS A 200 8.37 -31.28 -3.42
CA HIS A 200 9.78 -30.95 -3.22
C HIS A 200 9.98 -30.36 -1.83
N ASP A 201 11.08 -30.74 -1.18
CA ASP A 201 11.45 -30.21 0.12
C ASP A 201 12.22 -28.89 -0.06
N PHE A 202 11.60 -27.80 0.38
CA PHE A 202 12.19 -26.47 0.39
C PHE A 202 12.69 -26.03 1.77
N SER A 203 12.69 -26.92 2.78
CA SER A 203 13.03 -26.59 4.17
C SER A 203 14.45 -26.05 4.35
N GLY A 204 15.38 -26.39 3.44
CA GLY A 204 16.73 -25.86 3.38
C GLY A 204 16.90 -24.58 2.56
N THR A 205 15.83 -24.06 1.95
CA THR A 205 15.91 -22.88 1.06
C THR A 205 15.54 -21.58 1.78
N SER A 206 16.30 -20.52 1.49
CA SER A 206 16.11 -19.18 2.01
C SER A 206 15.94 -18.17 0.88
N ILE A 207 14.83 -17.44 0.92
CA ILE A 207 14.46 -16.40 -0.06
C ILE A 207 14.58 -15.03 0.58
N VAL A 208 14.98 -14.01 -0.19
CA VAL A 208 15.19 -12.68 0.36
C VAL A 208 13.89 -12.06 0.87
N ASN A 209 14.05 -11.04 1.71
CA ASN A 209 12.96 -10.26 2.28
C ASN A 209 11.96 -9.82 1.19
N LYS A 210 10.68 -10.12 1.43
CA LYS A 210 9.57 -9.85 0.48
C LYS A 210 9.39 -8.38 0.10
N ASN A 211 9.95 -7.45 0.88
CA ASN A 211 9.84 -6.02 0.62
C ASN A 211 10.86 -5.52 -0.43
N THR A 212 11.90 -6.30 -0.75
CA THR A 212 12.88 -5.93 -1.78
C THR A 212 12.36 -6.28 -3.18
N ASN A 213 12.90 -5.62 -4.22
CA ASN A 213 12.57 -5.98 -5.61
C ASN A 213 12.91 -7.45 -5.89
N ILE A 214 14.10 -7.88 -5.45
CA ILE A 214 14.59 -9.25 -5.65
C ILE A 214 13.66 -10.27 -4.97
N GLY A 215 13.20 -10.01 -3.75
CA GLY A 215 12.33 -10.93 -3.02
C GLY A 215 10.97 -11.10 -3.66
N ARG A 216 10.42 -10.02 -4.21
CA ARG A 216 9.17 -10.09 -4.98
C ARG A 216 9.36 -10.91 -6.25
N ILE A 217 10.48 -10.76 -6.95
CA ILE A 217 10.80 -11.52 -8.17
C ILE A 217 10.91 -13.01 -7.83
N GLN A 218 11.79 -13.37 -6.89
CA GLN A 218 11.99 -14.76 -6.43
C GLN A 218 10.67 -15.41 -6.04
N ARG A 219 9.81 -14.68 -5.31
CA ARG A 219 8.53 -15.22 -4.83
C ARG A 219 7.49 -15.36 -5.92
N THR A 220 7.46 -14.47 -6.90
CA THR A 220 6.43 -14.42 -7.95
C THR A 220 6.72 -15.44 -9.05
N LEU A 221 7.99 -15.64 -9.42
CA LEU A 221 8.39 -16.56 -10.48
C LEU A 221 8.04 -18.02 -10.21
N ARG A 222 7.86 -18.41 -8.93
CA ARG A 222 7.33 -19.74 -8.55
C ARG A 222 5.98 -20.07 -9.20
N TRP A 223 5.19 -19.04 -9.47
CA TRP A 223 3.83 -19.19 -9.99
C TRP A 223 3.73 -18.96 -11.50
N GLN A 224 4.87 -18.86 -12.20
CA GLN A 224 4.94 -18.48 -13.60
C GLN A 224 4.13 -19.37 -14.56
N PRO A 225 4.22 -20.71 -14.49
CA PRO A 225 3.41 -21.56 -15.35
C PRO A 225 1.91 -21.30 -15.20
N ILE A 226 1.46 -21.07 -13.95
CA ILE A 226 0.05 -20.83 -13.64
C ILE A 226 -0.40 -19.48 -14.20
N TYR A 227 0.28 -18.38 -13.85
CA TYR A 227 -0.21 -17.07 -14.28
C TYR A 227 -0.09 -16.87 -15.80
N ARG A 228 0.91 -17.46 -16.46
CA ARG A 228 1.05 -17.36 -17.92
C ARG A 228 -0.02 -18.14 -18.67
N ALA A 229 -0.35 -19.36 -18.22
CA ALA A 229 -1.44 -20.13 -18.81
C ALA A 229 -2.80 -19.42 -18.68
N ILE A 230 -3.00 -18.68 -17.59
CA ILE A 230 -4.20 -17.86 -17.39
C ILE A 230 -4.17 -16.61 -18.28
N GLU A 231 -3.03 -15.93 -18.37
CA GLU A 231 -2.88 -14.76 -19.26
C GLU A 231 -3.16 -15.14 -20.71
N GLU A 232 -2.61 -16.25 -21.18
CA GLU A 232 -2.84 -16.78 -22.54
C GLU A 232 -4.33 -17.03 -22.80
N LYS A 233 -5.03 -17.72 -21.88
CA LYS A 233 -6.48 -18.00 -21.99
C LYS A 233 -7.33 -16.74 -22.21
N TYR A 234 -6.96 -15.65 -21.56
CA TYR A 234 -7.74 -14.41 -21.55
C TYR A 234 -7.16 -13.32 -22.48
N ASP A 235 -6.18 -13.67 -23.32
CA ASP A 235 -5.47 -12.73 -24.20
C ASP A 235 -4.93 -11.51 -23.43
N LEU A 236 -4.38 -11.76 -22.25
CA LEU A 236 -3.77 -10.73 -21.42
C LEU A 236 -2.31 -10.52 -21.79
N PRO A 237 -1.79 -9.27 -21.72
CA PRO A 237 -0.37 -9.02 -21.84
C PRO A 237 0.40 -9.89 -20.86
N GLN A 238 1.41 -10.58 -21.37
CA GLN A 238 2.24 -11.46 -20.56
C GLN A 238 2.82 -10.70 -19.34
N ASP A 239 2.90 -11.42 -18.22
CA ASP A 239 3.35 -10.99 -16.90
C ASP A 239 2.55 -9.82 -16.28
N ILE A 240 1.34 -9.52 -16.76
CA ILE A 240 0.45 -8.54 -16.12
C ILE A 240 -0.04 -9.03 -14.75
N LEU A 241 -0.40 -10.32 -14.65
CA LEU A 241 -0.78 -10.95 -13.39
C LEU A 241 0.42 -11.04 -12.46
N ALA A 242 1.62 -11.27 -12.99
CA ALA A 242 2.85 -11.20 -12.19
C ALA A 242 3.04 -9.81 -11.56
N GLY A 243 2.82 -8.74 -12.34
CA GLY A 243 2.84 -7.38 -11.83
C GLY A 243 1.81 -7.14 -10.71
N MET A 244 0.60 -7.68 -10.85
CA MET A 244 -0.44 -7.62 -9.80
C MET A 244 -0.03 -8.40 -8.54
N ILE A 245 0.57 -9.59 -8.70
CA ILE A 245 1.04 -10.42 -7.59
C ILE A 245 2.12 -9.69 -6.78
N MET A 246 3.10 -9.11 -7.46
CA MET A 246 4.20 -8.36 -6.85
C MET A 246 3.72 -7.10 -6.14
N GLU A 247 2.69 -6.44 -6.67
CA GLU A 247 2.11 -5.23 -6.09
C GLU A 247 1.30 -5.54 -4.83
N GLU A 248 0.46 -6.57 -4.88
CA GLU A 248 -0.53 -6.83 -3.84
C GLU A 248 0.07 -7.66 -2.68
N SER A 249 0.65 -8.83 -2.97
CA SER A 249 1.00 -9.82 -1.93
C SER A 249 2.48 -10.13 -1.82
N TYR A 250 3.31 -9.59 -2.71
CA TYR A 250 4.72 -9.96 -2.85
C TYR A 250 4.94 -11.45 -3.19
N GLY A 251 3.95 -12.09 -3.84
CA GLY A 251 4.02 -13.51 -4.21
C GLY A 251 3.62 -14.50 -3.11
N ASN A 252 2.92 -14.06 -2.06
CA ASN A 252 2.48 -14.92 -0.96
C ASN A 252 0.96 -15.19 -1.00
N PRO A 253 0.51 -16.43 -1.25
CA PRO A 253 -0.92 -16.77 -1.37
C PRO A 253 -1.71 -16.66 -0.07
N VAL A 254 -1.05 -16.70 1.09
CA VAL A 254 -1.71 -16.58 2.41
C VAL A 254 -1.50 -15.22 3.06
N GLN A 255 -1.00 -14.23 2.30
CA GLN A 255 -0.82 -12.87 2.80
C GLN A 255 -2.20 -12.19 2.92
N PRO A 256 -2.63 -11.80 4.12
CA PRO A 256 -3.76 -10.90 4.25
C PRO A 256 -3.31 -9.48 3.92
N ASN A 257 -4.25 -8.66 3.43
CA ASN A 257 -3.98 -7.25 3.22
C ASN A 257 -3.59 -6.55 4.54
N ALA A 258 -2.57 -5.69 4.49
CA ALA A 258 -1.95 -5.05 5.66
C ALA A 258 -2.94 -4.18 6.44
N THR A 259 -3.89 -3.55 5.75
CA THR A 259 -4.97 -2.73 6.34
C THR A 259 -5.99 -3.56 7.12
N GLY A 260 -5.95 -4.89 6.99
CA GLY A 260 -6.94 -5.80 7.58
C GLY A 260 -8.32 -5.62 6.96
N ASP A 261 -8.42 -5.18 5.71
CA ASP A 261 -9.69 -4.83 5.05
C ASP A 261 -10.49 -6.02 4.50
N GLY A 262 -10.01 -7.24 4.71
CA GLY A 262 -10.66 -8.44 4.21
C GLY A 262 -10.07 -9.00 2.92
N GLY A 263 -9.10 -8.32 2.28
CA GLY A 263 -8.37 -8.85 1.13
C GLY A 263 -7.46 -10.04 1.48
N LEU A 264 -7.42 -11.06 0.62
CA LEU A 264 -6.60 -12.27 0.75
C LEU A 264 -6.16 -12.79 -0.63
N GLY A 265 -5.10 -13.58 -0.68
CA GLY A 265 -4.62 -14.26 -1.89
C GLY A 265 -3.48 -13.52 -2.56
N VAL A 266 -2.88 -14.13 -3.58
CA VAL A 266 -1.71 -13.56 -4.27
C VAL A 266 -1.97 -12.19 -4.92
N VAL A 267 -3.24 -11.84 -5.18
CA VAL A 267 -3.66 -10.56 -5.75
C VAL A 267 -4.62 -9.78 -4.83
N HIS A 268 -4.80 -10.21 -3.58
CA HIS A 268 -5.67 -9.57 -2.58
C HIS A 268 -7.11 -9.27 -3.05
N VAL A 269 -7.82 -10.28 -3.57
CA VAL A 269 -9.24 -10.11 -3.94
C VAL A 269 -10.06 -9.86 -2.66
N GLN A 270 -10.82 -8.76 -2.66
CA GLN A 270 -11.72 -8.39 -1.56
C GLN A 270 -12.87 -9.40 -1.43
N GLY A 271 -13.34 -9.65 -0.20
CA GLY A 271 -14.32 -10.72 0.07
C GLY A 271 -15.59 -10.61 -0.77
N THR A 272 -16.24 -9.45 -0.78
CA THR A 272 -17.45 -9.22 -1.61
C THR A 272 -17.18 -9.38 -3.11
N THR A 273 -15.99 -9.01 -3.57
CA THR A 273 -15.60 -9.16 -4.98
C THR A 273 -15.38 -10.64 -5.30
N ALA A 274 -14.66 -11.37 -4.45
CA ALA A 274 -14.43 -12.80 -4.61
C ALA A 274 -15.76 -13.56 -4.72
N GLU A 275 -16.70 -13.30 -3.81
CA GLU A 275 -18.04 -13.90 -3.88
C GLU A 275 -18.78 -13.52 -5.17
N MET A 276 -18.75 -12.25 -5.59
CA MET A 276 -19.40 -11.80 -6.83
C MET A 276 -18.88 -12.54 -8.07
N TRP A 277 -17.60 -12.95 -8.05
CA TRP A 277 -16.91 -13.57 -9.17
C TRP A 277 -16.81 -15.10 -9.09
N GLY A 278 -17.43 -15.72 -8.09
CA GLY A 278 -17.58 -17.18 -8.03
C GLY A 278 -16.78 -17.89 -6.96
N LEU A 279 -15.94 -17.18 -6.20
CA LEU A 279 -15.10 -17.77 -5.17
C LEU A 279 -15.88 -17.96 -3.86
N ASN A 280 -15.60 -19.08 -3.21
CA ASN A 280 -16.00 -19.36 -1.86
C ASN A 280 -14.99 -18.72 -0.88
N ILE A 281 -15.47 -17.89 0.03
CA ILE A 281 -14.63 -17.22 1.04
C ILE A 281 -14.90 -17.75 2.44
N TYR A 282 -13.91 -17.62 3.33
CA TYR A 282 -14.10 -17.89 4.74
C TYR A 282 -14.79 -16.70 5.41
N GLY A 283 -15.82 -16.94 6.23
CA GLY A 283 -16.53 -15.88 6.95
C GLY A 283 -17.58 -15.17 6.09
N ASN A 284 -17.97 -13.95 6.48
CA ASN A 284 -18.90 -13.13 5.70
C ASN A 284 -18.33 -11.72 5.49
N SER A 285 -18.19 -11.32 4.23
CA SER A 285 -17.76 -9.98 3.86
C SER A 285 -18.97 -9.13 3.46
N ASN A 286 -19.14 -7.95 4.07
CA ASN A 286 -20.29 -7.08 3.76
C ASN A 286 -19.90 -5.84 2.94
N SER A 287 -18.61 -5.59 2.76
CA SER A 287 -18.08 -4.44 2.02
C SER A 287 -16.68 -4.72 1.48
N ALA A 288 -16.28 -3.94 0.47
CA ALA A 288 -14.93 -3.99 -0.11
C ALA A 288 -13.82 -3.57 0.88
N HIS A 289 -14.19 -2.93 1.98
CA HIS A 289 -13.32 -2.69 3.14
C HIS A 289 -14.08 -3.17 4.37
N ASP A 290 -13.72 -4.34 4.88
CA ASP A 290 -14.40 -4.99 6.01
C ASP A 290 -13.38 -5.44 7.07
N PRO A 291 -13.05 -4.56 8.04
CA PRO A 291 -12.12 -4.88 9.13
C PRO A 291 -12.57 -6.05 10.01
N LYS A 292 -13.87 -6.33 10.08
CA LYS A 292 -14.39 -7.48 10.83
C LYS A 292 -14.02 -8.77 10.09
N HIS A 293 -14.28 -8.82 8.79
CA HIS A 293 -13.90 -9.95 7.95
C HIS A 293 -12.37 -10.15 7.93
N GLY A 294 -11.58 -9.08 7.90
CA GLY A 294 -10.13 -9.16 8.05
C GLY A 294 -9.66 -9.82 9.36
N LYS A 295 -10.37 -9.61 10.48
CA LYS A 295 -10.09 -10.32 11.75
C LYS A 295 -10.46 -11.80 11.68
N GLU A 296 -11.56 -12.14 11.00
CA GLU A 296 -11.96 -13.52 10.76
C GLU A 296 -10.89 -14.26 9.94
N ILE A 297 -10.40 -13.65 8.85
CA ILE A 297 -9.31 -14.20 8.03
C ILE A 297 -8.05 -14.43 8.87
N LYS A 298 -7.61 -13.45 9.66
CA LYS A 298 -6.43 -13.62 10.54
C LYS A 298 -6.60 -14.78 11.52
N THR A 299 -7.80 -14.95 12.07
CA THR A 299 -8.12 -16.08 12.97
C THR A 299 -7.99 -17.41 12.23
N MET A 300 -8.52 -17.49 11.00
CA MET A 300 -8.42 -18.69 10.17
C MET A 300 -6.97 -18.99 9.77
N LEU A 301 -6.19 -17.99 9.34
CA LEU A 301 -4.78 -18.15 9.01
C LEU A 301 -3.97 -18.67 10.19
N ASN A 302 -4.17 -18.10 11.39
CA ASN A 302 -3.53 -18.58 12.61
C ASN A 302 -3.93 -20.02 12.95
N SER A 303 -5.20 -20.38 12.77
CA SER A 303 -5.68 -21.74 13.03
C SER A 303 -5.09 -22.78 12.06
N CYS A 304 -4.75 -22.35 10.85
CA CYS A 304 -4.06 -23.16 9.86
C CYS A 304 -2.53 -23.07 9.99
N SER A 305 -1.98 -22.32 10.94
CA SER A 305 -0.54 -22.02 10.99
C SER A 305 0.02 -21.50 9.66
N PHE A 306 -0.80 -20.75 8.91
CA PHE A 306 -0.50 -20.27 7.55
C PHE A 306 -0.21 -21.38 6.52
N ASP A 307 -0.54 -22.64 6.83
CA ASP A 307 -0.43 -23.74 5.88
C ASP A 307 -1.41 -23.54 4.71
N LEU A 308 -0.85 -23.49 3.50
CA LEU A 308 -1.60 -23.19 2.30
C LEU A 308 -2.63 -24.28 1.95
N ALA A 309 -2.30 -25.56 2.21
CA ALA A 309 -3.22 -26.68 2.00
C ALA A 309 -4.42 -26.62 2.97
N CYS A 310 -4.23 -26.16 4.20
CA CYS A 310 -5.29 -25.90 5.16
C CYS A 310 -6.14 -24.68 4.78
N VAL A 311 -5.51 -23.53 4.50
CA VAL A 311 -6.20 -22.25 4.27
C VAL A 311 -7.17 -22.34 3.10
N GLN A 312 -6.74 -22.93 1.98
CA GLN A 312 -7.56 -22.99 0.77
C GLN A 312 -8.82 -23.87 0.90
N LYS A 313 -8.86 -24.79 1.87
CA LYS A 313 -10.06 -25.58 2.18
C LYS A 313 -11.18 -24.68 2.72
N TYR A 314 -10.82 -23.53 3.26
CA TYR A 314 -11.75 -22.57 3.87
C TYR A 314 -11.94 -21.32 3.02
N ASP A 315 -10.93 -20.90 2.28
CA ASP A 315 -10.98 -19.68 1.47
C ASP A 315 -10.29 -19.88 0.11
N GLU A 316 -11.08 -19.94 -0.96
CA GLU A 316 -10.59 -20.19 -2.31
C GLU A 316 -9.73 -19.05 -2.87
N ARG A 317 -9.68 -17.89 -2.21
CA ARG A 317 -8.73 -16.82 -2.59
C ARG A 317 -7.28 -17.24 -2.35
N ALA A 318 -7.03 -18.24 -1.51
CA ALA A 318 -5.70 -18.83 -1.35
C ALA A 318 -5.38 -19.86 -2.46
N HIS A 319 -6.35 -20.29 -3.25
CA HIS A 319 -6.11 -21.23 -4.35
C HIS A 319 -5.60 -20.48 -5.59
N LEU A 320 -4.36 -20.75 -6.02
CA LEU A 320 -3.66 -19.97 -7.05
C LEU A 320 -4.42 -19.85 -8.37
N ILE A 321 -4.87 -20.97 -8.95
CA ILE A 321 -5.62 -20.93 -10.22
C ILE A 321 -6.93 -20.16 -10.09
N LYS A 322 -7.75 -20.47 -9.08
CA LYS A 322 -9.06 -19.84 -8.88
C LYS A 322 -8.93 -18.32 -8.69
N VAL A 323 -8.00 -17.86 -7.84
CA VAL A 323 -7.85 -16.43 -7.57
C VAL A 323 -7.26 -15.66 -8.76
N LEU A 324 -6.32 -16.26 -9.50
CA LEU A 324 -5.72 -15.63 -10.68
C LEU A 324 -6.66 -15.65 -11.89
N ASP A 325 -7.43 -16.72 -12.12
CA ASP A 325 -8.49 -16.77 -13.13
C ASP A 325 -9.57 -15.72 -12.81
N THR A 326 -9.97 -15.59 -11.54
CA THR A 326 -10.89 -14.53 -11.11
C THR A 326 -10.33 -13.15 -11.45
N ALA A 327 -9.06 -12.87 -11.12
CA ALA A 327 -8.44 -11.60 -11.47
C ALA A 327 -8.38 -11.36 -12.98
N ALA A 328 -8.01 -12.37 -13.76
CA ALA A 328 -7.95 -12.30 -15.22
C ALA A 328 -9.32 -12.02 -15.85
N ARG A 329 -10.40 -12.66 -15.37
CA ARG A 329 -11.78 -12.39 -15.81
C ARG A 329 -12.20 -10.95 -15.52
N ILE A 330 -11.84 -10.43 -14.34
CA ILE A 330 -12.13 -9.03 -13.98
C ILE A 330 -11.37 -8.08 -14.90
N VAL A 331 -10.08 -8.33 -15.12
CA VAL A 331 -9.23 -7.52 -16.02
C VAL A 331 -9.81 -7.54 -17.43
N SER A 332 -10.03 -8.73 -18.01
CA SER A 332 -10.58 -8.92 -19.35
C SER A 332 -11.95 -8.24 -19.54
N THR A 333 -12.82 -8.31 -18.52
CA THR A 333 -14.10 -7.59 -18.51
C THR A 333 -13.89 -6.08 -18.56
N GLY A 334 -12.97 -5.57 -17.75
CA GLY A 334 -12.58 -4.16 -17.78
C GLY A 334 -12.07 -3.75 -19.16
N SER A 335 -11.20 -4.56 -19.75
CA SER A 335 -10.65 -4.34 -21.09
C SER A 335 -11.74 -4.17 -22.14
N TYR A 336 -12.77 -5.03 -22.10
CA TYR A 336 -13.93 -4.92 -22.99
C TYR A 336 -14.71 -3.62 -22.77
N VAL A 337 -14.94 -3.24 -21.51
CA VAL A 337 -15.61 -1.97 -21.16
C VAL A 337 -14.80 -0.76 -21.68
N HIS A 338 -13.47 -0.83 -21.67
CA HIS A 338 -12.59 0.26 -22.12
C HIS A 338 -12.40 0.38 -23.62
N ARG A 339 -12.57 -0.69 -24.41
CA ARG A 339 -12.52 -0.62 -25.89
C ARG A 339 -13.44 0.45 -26.48
N ASN A 340 -14.52 0.78 -25.77
CA ASN A 340 -15.54 1.74 -26.22
C ASN A 340 -15.41 3.13 -25.57
N THR A 341 -14.39 3.37 -24.73
CA THR A 341 -14.20 4.64 -24.03
C THR A 341 -12.96 5.35 -24.59
N PRO A 342 -13.06 6.58 -25.12
CA PRO A 342 -11.88 7.34 -25.54
C PRO A 342 -10.99 7.58 -24.32
N VAL A 343 -9.83 6.92 -24.29
CA VAL A 343 -8.88 7.12 -23.21
C VAL A 343 -8.18 8.46 -23.43
N ARG A 344 -8.38 9.38 -22.49
CA ARG A 344 -7.72 10.68 -22.49
C ARG A 344 -6.40 10.50 -21.76
N ASP A 345 -5.33 10.25 -22.51
CA ASP A 345 -3.98 10.26 -21.95
C ASP A 345 -3.70 11.66 -21.35
N PRO A 346 -3.49 11.77 -20.01
CA PRO A 346 -3.18 13.03 -19.37
C PRO A 346 -1.77 13.55 -19.69
N THR A 347 -0.89 12.72 -20.27
CA THR A 347 0.50 13.04 -20.60
C THR A 347 0.72 13.41 -22.07
N GLY A 348 -0.18 13.01 -22.97
CA GLY A 348 -0.11 13.27 -24.41
C GLY A 348 0.95 12.44 -25.15
N VAL A 349 1.54 11.43 -24.51
CA VAL A 349 2.52 10.51 -25.08
C VAL A 349 1.85 9.15 -25.25
N ILE A 350 1.39 8.89 -26.47
CA ILE A 350 0.82 7.60 -26.83
C ILE A 350 1.97 6.62 -27.08
N GLU A 351 2.37 5.86 -26.07
CA GLU A 351 3.13 4.62 -26.29
C GLU A 351 2.20 3.58 -26.91
N ASP A 352 2.65 2.83 -27.92
CA ASP A 352 1.83 1.85 -28.65
C ASP A 352 1.21 0.78 -27.72
N ASP A 353 1.87 0.45 -26.61
CA ASP A 353 1.36 -0.48 -25.59
C ASP A 353 0.14 0.08 -24.81
N LEU A 354 -0.02 1.41 -24.70
CA LEU A 354 -1.16 2.06 -24.05
C LEU A 354 -2.42 2.07 -24.93
N GLN A 355 -2.27 1.81 -26.23
CA GLN A 355 -3.41 1.59 -27.12
C GLN A 355 -4.04 0.22 -26.91
N ASN A 356 -3.38 -0.71 -26.20
CA ASN A 356 -3.96 -2.00 -25.89
C ASN A 356 -5.04 -1.83 -24.80
N PRO A 357 -6.34 -1.95 -25.14
CA PRO A 357 -7.44 -1.83 -24.18
C PRO A 357 -7.31 -2.83 -23.03
N VAL A 358 -6.55 -3.91 -23.23
CA VAL A 358 -6.34 -4.95 -22.22
C VAL A 358 -5.64 -4.42 -20.97
N VAL A 359 -4.70 -3.51 -21.18
CA VAL A 359 -3.87 -2.87 -20.15
C VAL A 359 -4.73 -2.04 -19.17
N TRP A 360 -5.82 -1.44 -19.64
CA TRP A 360 -6.77 -0.68 -18.82
C TRP A 360 -7.69 -1.56 -17.95
N GLY A 361 -7.77 -2.86 -18.23
CA GLY A 361 -8.53 -3.81 -17.42
C GLY A 361 -8.02 -3.89 -15.96
N VAL A 362 -6.74 -3.62 -15.73
CA VAL A 362 -6.13 -3.58 -14.39
C VAL A 362 -6.73 -2.48 -13.51
N GLU A 363 -7.14 -1.36 -14.11
CA GLU A 363 -7.85 -0.31 -13.36
C GLU A 363 -9.22 -0.78 -12.89
N TYR A 364 -9.92 -1.52 -13.75
CA TYR A 364 -11.22 -2.09 -13.43
C TYR A 364 -11.12 -3.10 -12.29
N TYR A 365 -10.03 -3.88 -12.24
CA TYR A 365 -9.75 -4.77 -11.10
C TYR A 365 -9.74 -4.03 -9.76
N ARG A 366 -9.05 -2.89 -9.70
CA ARG A 366 -8.90 -2.15 -8.44
C ARG A 366 -10.22 -1.57 -7.93
N ALA A 367 -11.04 -1.05 -8.83
CA ALA A 367 -12.33 -0.48 -8.47
C ALA A 367 -13.29 -0.53 -9.68
N PRO A 368 -14.09 -1.60 -9.80
CA PRO A 368 -15.08 -1.73 -10.86
C PRO A 368 -15.98 -0.49 -10.95
N GLY A 369 -16.06 0.12 -12.13
CA GLY A 369 -16.85 1.35 -12.37
C GLY A 369 -16.19 2.67 -11.97
N LYS A 370 -14.95 2.67 -11.50
CA LYS A 370 -14.18 3.90 -11.15
C LYS A 370 -12.92 4.08 -12.03
N VAL A 371 -12.93 3.58 -13.25
CA VAL A 371 -11.76 3.64 -14.14
C VAL A 371 -11.46 5.09 -14.56
N GLY A 372 -10.19 5.39 -14.78
CA GLY A 372 -9.69 6.73 -15.10
C GLY A 372 -9.66 7.66 -13.88
N LYS A 373 -9.96 7.15 -12.68
CA LYS A 373 -9.77 7.89 -11.43
C LYS A 373 -8.30 7.80 -11.03
N GLN A 374 -7.80 8.84 -10.36
CA GLN A 374 -6.40 8.91 -9.92
C GLN A 374 -5.94 7.66 -9.14
N THR A 375 -6.83 7.04 -8.35
CA THR A 375 -6.50 5.84 -7.57
C THR A 375 -6.32 4.59 -8.42
N THR A 376 -7.13 4.41 -9.48
CA THR A 376 -7.04 3.23 -10.36
C THR A 376 -5.86 3.38 -11.32
N TRP A 377 -5.66 4.58 -11.87
CA TRP A 377 -4.50 4.91 -12.69
C TRP A 377 -3.17 4.65 -11.96
N ARG A 378 -3.03 5.14 -10.72
CA ARG A 378 -1.81 4.88 -9.93
C ARG A 378 -1.57 3.41 -9.65
N TYR A 379 -2.63 2.61 -9.50
CA TYR A 379 -2.49 1.17 -9.32
C TYR A 379 -1.96 0.52 -10.59
N PHE A 380 -2.57 0.86 -11.72
CA PHE A 380 -2.12 0.44 -13.03
C PHE A 380 -0.63 0.79 -13.30
N GLU A 381 -0.20 2.03 -13.06
CA GLU A 381 1.22 2.43 -13.19
C GLU A 381 2.16 1.56 -12.35
N ARG A 382 1.75 1.18 -11.13
CA ARG A 382 2.58 0.32 -10.26
C ARG A 382 2.63 -1.11 -10.77
N VAL A 383 1.51 -1.66 -11.24
CA VAL A 383 1.47 -2.98 -11.88
C VAL A 383 2.38 -3.01 -13.11
N GLN A 384 2.33 -2.00 -13.98
CA GLN A 384 3.24 -1.91 -15.14
C GLN A 384 4.70 -1.81 -14.73
N ARG A 385 5.01 -1.04 -13.69
CA ARG A 385 6.37 -0.96 -13.15
C ARG A 385 6.87 -2.33 -12.69
N TRP A 386 6.03 -3.13 -12.05
CA TRP A 386 6.39 -4.49 -11.63
C TRP A 386 6.50 -5.46 -12.80
N ARG A 387 5.58 -5.38 -13.78
CA ARG A 387 5.66 -6.13 -15.04
C ARG A 387 6.97 -5.86 -15.77
N ASN A 388 7.44 -4.61 -15.81
CA ASN A 388 8.72 -4.27 -16.42
C ASN A 388 9.90 -4.81 -15.61
N LYS A 389 9.85 -4.73 -14.27
CA LYS A 389 10.91 -5.24 -13.39
C LYS A 389 11.09 -6.75 -13.46
N ILE A 390 10.01 -7.53 -13.56
CA ILE A 390 10.11 -9.00 -13.64
C ILE A 390 10.65 -9.48 -15.01
N ARG A 391 10.80 -8.57 -15.97
CA ARG A 391 11.38 -8.81 -17.30
C ARG A 391 12.77 -8.24 -17.47
N ASP A 392 13.26 -7.47 -16.50
CA ASP A 392 14.57 -6.85 -16.57
C ASP A 392 15.65 -7.94 -16.36
N PRO A 393 16.48 -8.23 -17.38
CA PRO A 393 17.47 -9.29 -17.29
C PRO A 393 18.47 -9.06 -16.16
N ASN A 394 18.83 -7.80 -15.86
CA ASN A 394 19.75 -7.50 -14.78
C ASN A 394 19.14 -7.79 -13.40
N LEU A 395 17.84 -7.53 -13.23
CA LEU A 395 17.14 -7.85 -11.99
C LEU A 395 16.91 -9.36 -11.83
N LEU A 396 16.70 -10.08 -12.93
CA LEU A 396 16.59 -11.54 -12.92
C LEU A 396 17.94 -12.19 -12.56
N GLU A 397 19.04 -11.74 -13.16
CA GLU A 397 20.39 -12.20 -12.84
C GLU A 397 20.75 -11.86 -11.38
N ALA A 398 20.46 -10.64 -10.93
CA ALA A 398 20.66 -10.26 -9.52
C ALA A 398 19.81 -11.12 -8.57
N ALA A 399 18.59 -11.49 -8.96
CA ALA A 399 17.73 -12.37 -8.16
C ALA A 399 18.25 -13.80 -8.11
N ALA A 400 18.82 -14.31 -9.18
CA ALA A 400 19.46 -15.62 -9.23
C ALA A 400 20.71 -15.64 -8.34
N ALA A 401 21.64 -14.69 -8.55
CA ALA A 401 22.88 -14.59 -7.78
C ALA A 401 22.61 -14.45 -6.27
N ASP A 402 21.68 -13.59 -5.89
CA ASP A 402 21.25 -13.38 -4.49
C ASP A 402 20.62 -14.65 -3.88
N PHE A 403 19.91 -15.46 -4.67
CA PHE A 403 19.39 -16.75 -4.22
C PHE A 403 20.52 -17.76 -4.01
N GLU A 404 21.41 -17.91 -4.99
CA GLU A 404 22.50 -18.90 -4.98
C GLU A 404 23.54 -18.63 -3.88
N GLU A 405 23.80 -17.35 -3.57
CA GLU A 405 24.67 -16.97 -2.46
C GLU A 405 24.15 -17.51 -1.11
N ARG A 406 22.83 -17.59 -0.92
CA ARG A 406 22.20 -18.05 0.33
C ARG A 406 21.89 -19.54 0.36
N ASN A 407 21.87 -20.19 -0.79
CA ASN A 407 21.38 -21.56 -0.94
C ASN A 407 22.45 -22.45 -1.54
N SER A 408 23.34 -22.96 -0.69
CA SER A 408 24.36 -23.91 -1.13
C SER A 408 23.70 -25.22 -1.58
N GLY A 409 23.83 -25.56 -2.86
CA GLY A 409 23.41 -26.86 -3.40
C GLY A 409 22.12 -26.88 -4.22
N ILE A 410 21.52 -25.71 -4.49
CA ILE A 410 20.43 -25.57 -5.47
C ILE A 410 20.56 -24.24 -6.19
N THR A 411 20.55 -24.28 -7.52
CA THR A 411 20.52 -23.07 -8.35
C THR A 411 19.15 -22.42 -8.32
N PHE A 412 19.06 -21.13 -8.68
CA PHE A 412 17.76 -20.47 -8.71
C PHE A 412 16.83 -21.09 -9.77
N ASP A 413 17.37 -21.52 -10.91
CA ASP A 413 16.61 -22.19 -11.96
C ASP A 413 16.11 -23.58 -11.52
N GLU A 414 16.92 -24.38 -10.82
CA GLU A 414 16.45 -25.66 -10.25
C GLU A 414 15.33 -25.44 -9.23
N TYR A 415 15.47 -24.43 -8.37
CA TYR A 415 14.43 -24.05 -7.42
C TYR A 415 13.11 -23.69 -8.11
N LEU A 416 13.18 -22.85 -9.16
CA LEU A 416 11.98 -22.50 -9.94
C LEU A 416 11.42 -23.71 -10.66
N GLY A 417 12.26 -24.57 -11.25
CA GLY A 417 11.87 -25.81 -11.90
C GLY A 417 11.05 -26.71 -10.98
N GLN A 418 11.50 -26.92 -9.74
CA GLN A 418 10.77 -27.69 -8.73
C GLN A 418 9.40 -27.06 -8.39
N TRP A 419 9.32 -25.73 -8.24
CA TRP A 419 8.03 -25.07 -8.05
C TRP A 419 7.10 -25.20 -9.26
N HIS A 420 7.66 -25.20 -10.47
CA HIS A 420 6.91 -25.33 -11.71
C HIS A 420 6.40 -26.76 -11.90
N GLU A 421 7.19 -27.76 -11.51
CA GLU A 421 6.79 -29.18 -11.46
C GLU A 421 5.59 -29.40 -10.53
N MET A 422 5.43 -28.59 -9.47
CA MET A 422 4.27 -28.64 -8.57
C MET A 422 3.01 -27.94 -9.11
N ALA A 423 3.06 -27.30 -10.28
CA ALA A 423 1.88 -26.63 -10.86
C ALA A 423 0.67 -27.56 -11.09
N PRO A 424 0.83 -28.84 -11.50
CA PRO A 424 -0.27 -29.81 -11.59
C PRO A 424 -0.99 -30.05 -10.26
N ASN A 425 -0.32 -29.92 -9.10
CA ASN A 425 -0.97 -30.02 -7.78
C ASN A 425 -2.05 -28.96 -7.61
N TRP A 426 -2.03 -27.87 -8.37
CA TRP A 426 -3.07 -26.84 -8.38
C TRP A 426 -4.20 -27.10 -9.38
N GLY A 427 -4.15 -28.22 -10.11
CA GLY A 427 -5.09 -28.55 -11.18
C GLY A 427 -4.81 -27.80 -12.48
N LEU A 428 -3.55 -27.42 -12.76
CA LEU A 428 -3.22 -26.65 -13.97
C LEU A 428 -3.58 -27.39 -15.26
N GLU A 429 -3.30 -28.68 -15.34
CA GLU A 429 -3.66 -29.51 -16.51
C GLU A 429 -5.17 -29.59 -16.71
N THR A 430 -5.93 -29.83 -15.63
CA THR A 430 -7.39 -29.80 -15.66
C THR A 430 -7.91 -28.45 -16.14
N TYR A 431 -7.30 -27.35 -15.67
CA TYR A 431 -7.68 -26.00 -16.04
C TYR A 431 -7.39 -25.65 -17.50
N THR A 432 -6.26 -26.09 -18.06
CA THR A 432 -5.87 -25.80 -19.45
C THR A 432 -6.53 -26.73 -20.46
N SER A 433 -6.88 -27.97 -20.08
CA SER A 433 -7.53 -28.95 -20.97
C SER A 433 -8.94 -28.58 -21.44
N LEU A 434 -9.57 -27.59 -20.79
CA LEU A 434 -10.92 -27.11 -21.10
C LEU A 434 -10.95 -25.86 -22.00
N GLN A 435 -9.78 -25.42 -22.48
CA GLN A 435 -9.64 -24.35 -23.49
C GLN A 435 -9.73 -24.96 -24.88
#